data_AF-A0A933DUP6-F1
#
_entry.id   AF-A0A933DUP6-F1
#
_cell.length_a   1.000
_cell.length_b   1.000
_cell.length_c   1.000
_cell.angle_alpha   90.00
_cell.angle_beta   90.00
_cell.angle_gamma   90.00
#
_symmetry.space_group_name_H-M   'P 1'
#
loop_
_entity.id
_entity.type
_entity.pdbx_description
1 polymer ?
#
loop_
_entity_poly.entity_id
_entity_poly.type
_entity_poly.pdbx_seq_one_letter_code
_entity_poly.pdbx_strand_id
1 'polypeptide(L)'
;MRMARQKKRRVAAGDRDLDPRTPFHQLPGDLLLTTARRLGELGLNAELADAIRRPASEAIVRQHLHDLSEMLWPQRADRRREAEDERRERQRLIHGLFTPPEQQLANVRQWMAQRLQTWRDVPFEQWFASIGPAPAWPDGKFQCVVLELALPDQPKTKDAKGKVIPAVPGYIRTVRDLWDIISGQHPYDSNYLPMDAEHLFLLDGATYEPGLRWRILDLGANWDIAPATVCNPTTSPNVDGFAAIAQHPQFICRIDGVTVPGLWIAGFQVAAPQWDERRHMPFVLFAPSRRVLLSENVGDNLRPHRGSMHPHMAVPSRLGV
;
A
#
# COMPACT_ATOMS: atom_id res chain seq x y z
N MET A 1 64.74 4.81 -50.89
CA MET A 1 64.77 3.91 -49.71
C MET A 1 63.74 4.40 -48.69
N ARG A 2 62.51 3.88 -48.72
CA ARG A 2 61.55 3.97 -47.60
C ARG A 2 60.42 2.96 -47.82
N MET A 3 60.11 2.24 -46.76
CA MET A 3 59.39 0.97 -46.73
C MET A 3 57.87 1.11 -46.89
N ALA A 4 57.30 0.05 -47.45
CA ALA A 4 55.89 -0.29 -47.46
C ALA A 4 55.32 -0.47 -46.04
N ARG A 5 54.07 -0.05 -45.83
CA ARG A 5 53.21 -0.53 -44.73
C ARG A 5 51.81 -0.79 -45.26
N GLN A 6 51.57 -2.06 -45.56
CA GLN A 6 50.27 -2.63 -45.90
C GLN A 6 49.47 -2.77 -44.60
N LYS A 7 48.40 -1.99 -44.44
CA LYS A 7 47.51 -2.04 -43.26
C LYS A 7 46.33 -2.97 -43.56
N LYS A 8 46.41 -4.22 -43.11
CA LYS A 8 45.29 -5.18 -43.06
C LYS A 8 44.16 -4.60 -42.20
N ARG A 9 43.01 -4.26 -42.80
CA ARG A 9 41.76 -4.04 -42.07
C ARG A 9 41.11 -5.39 -41.77
N ARG A 10 41.12 -5.82 -40.51
CA ARG A 10 40.16 -6.79 -39.96
C ARG A 10 38.85 -6.03 -39.74
N VAL A 11 37.79 -6.42 -40.44
CA VAL A 11 36.42 -5.99 -40.15
C VAL A 11 35.97 -6.77 -38.91
N ALA A 12 35.72 -6.07 -37.81
CA ALA A 12 35.01 -6.63 -36.66
C ALA A 12 33.54 -6.80 -37.08
N ALA A 13 32.99 -7.99 -36.87
CA ALA A 13 31.56 -8.25 -36.99
C ALA A 13 30.83 -7.30 -36.02
N GLY A 14 30.01 -6.41 -36.58
CA GLY A 14 29.26 -5.45 -35.79
C GLY A 14 28.18 -6.14 -34.98
N ASP A 15 28.10 -5.78 -33.69
CA ASP A 15 26.88 -5.95 -32.89
C ASP A 15 25.75 -5.22 -33.61
N ARG A 16 24.84 -5.99 -34.20
CA ARG A 16 23.56 -5.45 -34.65
C ARG A 16 22.60 -5.62 -33.50
N ASP A 17 22.10 -4.51 -32.97
CA ASP A 17 20.97 -4.47 -32.05
C ASP A 17 19.74 -5.06 -32.76
N LEU A 18 19.54 -6.37 -32.60
CA LEU A 18 18.33 -7.03 -33.04
C LEU A 18 17.23 -6.76 -32.02
N ASP A 19 16.08 -6.32 -32.50
CA ASP A 19 14.88 -6.24 -31.67
C ASP A 19 14.58 -7.65 -31.11
N PRO A 20 14.51 -7.84 -29.79
CA PRO A 20 14.17 -9.14 -29.19
C PRO A 20 12.79 -9.69 -29.61
N ARG A 21 11.99 -8.88 -30.32
CA ARG A 21 10.69 -9.25 -30.91
C ARG A 21 10.82 -9.82 -32.33
N THR A 22 12.01 -9.85 -32.92
CA THR A 22 12.23 -10.35 -34.28
C THR A 22 11.89 -11.85 -34.35
N PRO A 23 10.96 -12.29 -35.21
CA PRO A 23 10.64 -13.71 -35.38
C PRO A 23 11.88 -14.51 -35.84
N PHE A 24 12.03 -15.75 -35.36
CA PHE A 24 13.21 -16.59 -35.65
C PHE A 24 13.48 -16.75 -37.15
N HIS A 25 12.45 -16.82 -37.99
CA HIS A 25 12.59 -16.96 -39.45
C HIS A 25 13.13 -15.70 -40.14
N GLN A 26 13.18 -14.56 -39.45
CA GLN A 26 13.72 -13.29 -39.95
C GLN A 26 15.14 -13.00 -39.42
N LEU A 27 15.69 -13.88 -38.57
CA LEU A 27 17.07 -13.73 -38.12
C LEU A 27 18.05 -13.90 -39.29
N PRO A 28 19.16 -13.15 -39.31
CA PRO A 28 20.29 -13.43 -40.19
C PRO A 28 20.74 -14.91 -40.07
N GLY A 29 21.11 -15.53 -41.19
CA GLY A 29 21.33 -16.98 -41.26
C GLY A 29 22.40 -17.50 -40.30
N ASP A 30 23.41 -16.71 -39.99
CA ASP A 30 24.47 -17.01 -39.03
C ASP A 30 23.97 -17.06 -37.58
N LEU A 31 23.11 -16.12 -37.19
CA LEU A 31 22.44 -16.11 -35.89
C LEU A 31 21.43 -17.24 -35.77
N LEU A 32 20.69 -17.51 -36.85
CA LEU A 32 19.69 -18.56 -36.93
C LEU A 32 20.33 -19.95 -36.74
N LEU A 33 21.48 -20.20 -37.38
CA LEU A 33 22.30 -21.40 -37.19
C LEU A 33 22.90 -21.50 -35.78
N THR A 34 23.32 -20.37 -35.20
CA THR A 34 23.88 -20.32 -33.84
C THR A 34 22.81 -20.65 -32.78
N THR A 35 21.61 -20.08 -32.92
CA THR A 35 20.47 -20.37 -32.05
C THR A 35 20.02 -21.82 -32.18
N ALA A 36 19.90 -22.33 -33.41
CA ALA A 36 19.52 -23.72 -33.66
C ALA A 36 20.55 -24.71 -33.06
N ARG A 37 21.85 -24.39 -33.14
CA ARG A 37 22.92 -25.20 -32.51
C ARG A 37 22.77 -25.24 -30.99
N ARG A 38 22.55 -24.10 -30.33
CA ARG A 38 22.34 -24.04 -28.87
C ARG A 38 21.09 -24.80 -28.43
N LEU A 39 20.01 -24.76 -29.21
CA LEU A 39 18.80 -25.54 -28.92
C LEU A 39 19.04 -27.05 -29.07
N GLY A 40 19.84 -27.45 -30.07
CA GLY A 40 20.30 -28.84 -30.21
C GLY A 40 21.19 -29.30 -29.05
N GLU A 41 22.11 -28.45 -28.58
CA GLU A 41 22.98 -28.71 -27.40
C GLU A 41 22.17 -28.88 -26.10
N LEU A 42 21.02 -28.21 -25.99
CA LEU A 42 20.08 -28.36 -24.88
C LEU A 42 19.18 -29.61 -25.00
N GLY A 43 19.38 -30.45 -26.02
CA GLY A 43 18.63 -31.68 -26.23
C GLY A 43 17.17 -31.48 -26.66
N LEU A 44 16.82 -30.25 -27.10
CA LEU A 44 15.42 -29.89 -27.34
C LEU A 44 14.87 -30.41 -28.66
N ASN A 45 15.71 -30.90 -29.60
CA ASN A 45 15.26 -31.64 -30.79
C ASN A 45 16.44 -32.34 -31.52
N ALA A 46 16.45 -33.68 -31.55
CA ALA A 46 17.52 -34.47 -32.20
C ALA A 46 17.52 -34.33 -33.74
N GLU A 47 16.34 -34.16 -34.35
CA GLU A 47 16.19 -33.99 -35.80
C GLU A 47 16.71 -32.63 -36.26
N LEU A 48 16.53 -31.58 -35.45
CA LEU A 48 17.06 -30.24 -35.72
C LEU A 48 18.60 -30.23 -35.64
N ALA A 49 19.19 -30.96 -34.68
CA ALA A 49 20.64 -31.08 -34.55
C ALA A 49 21.28 -31.80 -35.75
N ASP A 50 20.60 -32.81 -36.30
CA ASP A 50 21.04 -33.53 -37.50
C ASP A 50 20.83 -32.72 -38.79
N ALA A 51 19.76 -31.92 -38.87
CA ALA A 51 19.51 -31.02 -39.99
C ALA A 51 20.62 -29.95 -40.10
N ILE A 52 21.04 -29.33 -39.00
CA ILE A 52 22.11 -28.30 -38.96
C ILE A 52 23.45 -28.83 -39.48
N ARG A 53 23.72 -30.14 -39.40
CA ARG A 53 24.98 -30.75 -39.86
C ARG A 53 25.07 -30.87 -41.38
N ARG A 54 23.96 -30.74 -42.13
CA ARG A 54 23.95 -30.90 -43.58
C ARG A 54 24.11 -29.54 -44.29
N PRO A 55 24.95 -29.43 -45.34
CA PRO A 55 25.20 -28.15 -46.03
C PRO A 55 24.01 -27.58 -46.83
N ALA A 56 22.93 -28.35 -47.02
CA ALA A 56 21.70 -27.92 -47.71
C ALA A 56 20.53 -27.59 -46.75
N SER A 57 20.84 -27.18 -45.52
CA SER A 57 19.89 -27.22 -44.41
C SER A 57 19.19 -25.91 -44.07
N GLU A 58 19.55 -24.77 -44.66
CA GLU A 58 18.99 -23.50 -44.21
C GLU A 58 17.47 -23.43 -44.42
N ALA A 59 16.96 -23.88 -45.57
CA ALA A 59 15.52 -23.92 -45.84
C ALA A 59 14.78 -24.88 -44.89
N ILE A 60 15.39 -26.04 -44.58
CA ILE A 60 14.81 -27.04 -43.69
C ILE A 60 14.81 -26.54 -42.24
N VAL A 61 15.91 -25.92 -41.79
CA VAL A 61 16.03 -25.31 -40.46
C VAL A 61 15.05 -24.15 -40.33
N ARG A 62 14.90 -23.31 -41.37
CA ARG A 62 13.91 -22.22 -41.39
C ARG A 62 12.48 -22.75 -41.28
N GLN A 63 12.12 -23.80 -42.03
CA GLN A 63 10.79 -24.40 -41.96
C GLN A 63 10.55 -25.01 -40.57
N HIS A 64 11.50 -25.74 -40.02
CA HIS A 64 11.34 -26.37 -38.72
C HIS A 64 11.22 -25.35 -37.56
N LEU A 65 11.98 -24.25 -37.63
CA LEU A 65 11.83 -23.14 -36.68
C LEU A 65 10.51 -22.38 -36.86
N HIS A 66 10.02 -22.27 -38.10
CA HIS A 66 8.70 -21.71 -38.38
C HIS A 66 7.60 -22.57 -37.74
N ASP A 67 7.62 -23.88 -37.96
CA ASP A 67 6.63 -24.82 -37.42
C ASP A 67 6.66 -24.88 -35.88
N LEU A 68 7.86 -24.86 -35.29
CA LEU A 68 8.01 -24.73 -33.83
C LEU A 68 7.50 -23.39 -33.32
N SER A 69 7.66 -22.30 -34.07
CA SER A 69 7.13 -21.00 -33.69
C SER A 69 5.61 -20.98 -33.72
N GLU A 70 4.98 -21.53 -34.76
CA GLU A 70 3.53 -21.62 -34.92
C GLU A 70 2.90 -22.55 -33.87
N MET A 71 3.57 -23.67 -33.54
CA MET A 71 3.09 -24.59 -32.50
C MET A 71 3.17 -23.99 -31.08
N LEU A 72 4.24 -23.23 -30.80
CA LEU A 72 4.45 -22.63 -29.47
C LEU A 72 3.75 -21.27 -29.31
N TRP A 73 3.30 -20.64 -30.39
CA TRP A 73 2.69 -19.30 -30.34
C TRP A 73 1.34 -19.28 -29.61
N PRO A 74 0.37 -20.18 -29.86
CA PRO A 74 -0.88 -20.25 -29.10
C PRO A 74 -0.64 -20.50 -27.61
N GLN A 75 0.23 -21.44 -27.27
CA GLN A 75 0.55 -21.74 -25.86
C GLN A 75 1.28 -20.58 -25.16
N ARG A 76 2.05 -19.77 -25.89
CA ARG A 76 2.68 -18.54 -25.36
C ARG A 76 1.68 -17.39 -25.25
N ALA A 77 0.73 -17.28 -26.18
CA ALA A 77 -0.31 -16.27 -26.14
C ALA A 77 -1.29 -16.54 -24.99
N ASP A 78 -1.70 -17.79 -24.80
CA ASP A 78 -2.58 -18.19 -23.70
C ASP A 78 -1.87 -18.08 -22.36
N ARG A 79 -0.63 -18.57 -22.21
CA ARG A 79 0.16 -18.33 -20.98
C ARG A 79 0.47 -16.86 -20.74
N ARG A 80 0.57 -16.03 -21.78
CA ARG A 80 0.73 -14.57 -21.61
C ARG A 80 -0.56 -13.91 -21.16
N ARG A 81 -1.71 -14.33 -21.70
CA ARG A 81 -3.03 -13.86 -21.25
C ARG A 81 -3.30 -14.31 -19.82
N GLU A 82 -3.06 -15.58 -19.50
CA GLU A 82 -3.15 -16.10 -18.13
C GLU A 82 -2.17 -15.40 -17.19
N ALA A 83 -0.92 -15.15 -17.60
CA ALA A 83 0.05 -14.41 -16.79
C ALA A 83 -0.26 -12.91 -16.69
N GLU A 84 -0.90 -12.30 -17.70
CA GLU A 84 -1.37 -10.92 -17.67
C GLU A 84 -2.65 -10.77 -16.85
N ASP A 85 -3.54 -11.75 -16.88
CA ASP A 85 -4.74 -11.81 -16.06
C ASP A 85 -4.36 -12.13 -14.61
N GLU A 86 -3.44 -13.05 -14.35
CA GLU A 86 -2.84 -13.24 -13.02
C GLU A 86 -2.07 -12.00 -12.56
N ARG A 87 -1.34 -11.31 -13.45
CA ARG A 87 -0.64 -10.06 -13.11
C ARG A 87 -1.61 -8.92 -12.87
N ARG A 88 -2.75 -8.86 -13.58
CA ARG A 88 -3.84 -7.90 -13.36
C ARG A 88 -4.58 -8.20 -12.08
N GLU A 89 -4.86 -9.47 -11.77
CA GLU A 89 -5.45 -9.91 -10.50
C GLU A 89 -4.50 -9.64 -9.32
N ARG A 90 -3.20 -9.90 -9.51
CA ARG A 90 -2.13 -9.56 -8.54
C ARG A 90 -1.83 -8.06 -8.44
N GLN A 91 -2.14 -7.26 -9.46
CA GLN A 91 -2.03 -5.79 -9.43
C GLN A 91 -3.29 -5.10 -8.90
N ARG A 92 -4.46 -5.74 -9.05
CA ARG A 92 -5.73 -5.30 -8.45
C ARG A 92 -5.67 -5.36 -6.92
N LEU A 93 -4.89 -6.30 -6.38
CA LEU A 93 -4.42 -6.23 -5.01
C LEU A 93 -3.16 -5.35 -4.97
N ILE A 94 -3.27 -4.26 -4.25
CA ILE A 94 -2.19 -3.69 -3.45
C ILE A 94 -1.82 -4.75 -2.37
N HIS A 95 -1.20 -5.85 -2.85
CA HIS A 95 -0.37 -6.90 -2.25
C HIS A 95 -0.46 -7.18 -0.74
N GLY A 96 -1.59 -7.72 -0.26
CA GLY A 96 -1.70 -8.13 1.15
C GLY A 96 -1.50 -6.98 2.14
N LEU A 97 -1.57 -5.72 1.67
CA LEU A 97 -1.54 -4.55 2.54
C LEU A 97 -2.86 -4.39 3.28
N PHE A 98 -3.95 -4.69 2.56
CA PHE A 98 -5.30 -4.59 3.07
C PHE A 98 -5.86 -5.96 3.45
N THR A 99 -6.57 -5.95 4.56
CA THR A 99 -7.23 -7.11 5.15
C THR A 99 -8.58 -7.30 4.49
N PRO A 100 -8.94 -8.52 4.04
CA PRO A 100 -10.20 -8.73 3.35
C PRO A 100 -11.40 -8.63 4.31
N PRO A 101 -12.62 -8.31 3.81
CA PRO A 101 -13.78 -8.01 4.65
C PRO A 101 -14.11 -9.06 5.71
N GLU A 102 -14.05 -10.34 5.37
CA GLU A 102 -14.30 -11.46 6.28
C GLU A 102 -13.30 -11.51 7.44
N GLN A 103 -12.04 -11.16 7.19
CA GLN A 103 -11.02 -11.09 8.23
C GLN A 103 -11.21 -9.83 9.09
N GLN A 104 -11.68 -8.71 8.52
CA GLN A 104 -12.01 -7.52 9.30
C GLN A 104 -13.15 -7.77 10.29
N LEU A 105 -14.18 -8.53 9.88
CA LEU A 105 -15.25 -8.99 10.76
C LEU A 105 -14.70 -9.88 11.89
N ALA A 106 -13.81 -10.83 11.55
CA ALA A 106 -13.16 -11.69 12.54
C ALA A 106 -12.31 -10.88 13.54
N ASN A 107 -11.58 -9.87 13.06
CA ASN A 107 -10.78 -8.97 13.90
C ASN A 107 -11.67 -8.22 14.90
N VAL A 108 -12.79 -7.63 14.47
CA VAL A 108 -13.71 -6.92 15.38
C VAL A 108 -14.29 -7.87 16.43
N ARG A 109 -14.67 -9.09 16.05
CA ARG A 109 -15.13 -10.11 17.01
C ARG A 109 -14.04 -10.46 18.03
N GLN A 110 -12.80 -10.60 17.59
CA GLN A 110 -11.66 -10.84 18.48
C GLN A 110 -11.43 -9.66 19.43
N TRP A 111 -11.43 -8.42 18.92
CA TRP A 111 -11.26 -7.22 19.74
C TRP A 111 -12.36 -7.10 20.80
N MET A 112 -13.61 -7.39 20.42
CA MET A 112 -14.73 -7.45 21.35
C MET A 112 -14.50 -8.47 22.47
N ALA A 113 -14.05 -9.69 22.14
CA ALA A 113 -13.76 -10.72 23.12
C ALA A 113 -12.61 -10.32 24.08
N GLN A 114 -11.61 -9.58 23.58
CA GLN A 114 -10.49 -9.08 24.38
C GLN A 114 -10.88 -7.88 25.25
N ARG A 115 -11.88 -7.09 24.84
CA ARG A 115 -12.31 -5.83 25.47
C ARG A 115 -13.66 -5.92 26.16
N LEU A 116 -14.12 -7.13 26.51
CA LEU A 116 -15.43 -7.37 27.12
C LEU A 116 -15.73 -6.45 28.33
N GLN A 117 -14.71 -6.09 29.11
CA GLN A 117 -14.91 -5.21 30.27
C GLN A 117 -15.21 -3.76 29.85
N THR A 118 -14.51 -3.22 28.86
CA THR A 118 -14.66 -1.83 28.41
C THR A 118 -15.76 -1.66 27.38
N TRP A 119 -16.20 -2.73 26.72
CA TRP A 119 -17.18 -2.71 25.62
C TRP A 119 -18.51 -3.40 25.97
N ARG A 120 -18.75 -3.73 27.24
CA ARG A 120 -19.96 -4.45 27.71
C ARG A 120 -21.29 -3.78 27.37
N ASP A 121 -21.29 -2.46 27.20
CA ASP A 121 -22.45 -1.62 26.92
C ASP A 121 -22.74 -1.48 25.42
N VAL A 122 -21.93 -2.10 24.56
CA VAL A 122 -22.04 -1.98 23.11
C VAL A 122 -22.91 -3.12 22.54
N PRO A 123 -23.96 -2.84 21.76
CA PRO A 123 -24.89 -3.85 21.24
C PRO A 123 -24.33 -4.53 19.97
N PHE A 124 -23.15 -5.14 20.06
CA PHE A 124 -22.43 -5.70 18.91
C PHE A 124 -23.24 -6.69 18.08
N GLU A 125 -24.03 -7.56 18.70
CA GLU A 125 -24.85 -8.53 17.95
C GLU A 125 -25.88 -7.83 17.05
N GLN A 126 -26.49 -6.74 17.52
CA GLN A 126 -27.41 -5.93 16.72
C GLN A 126 -26.65 -5.22 15.60
N TRP A 127 -25.46 -4.70 15.90
CA TRP A 127 -24.62 -4.05 14.89
C TRP A 127 -24.21 -5.03 13.80
N PHE A 128 -23.65 -6.19 14.13
CA PHE A 128 -23.28 -7.22 13.15
C PHE A 128 -24.48 -7.68 12.31
N ALA A 129 -25.68 -7.77 12.89
CA ALA A 129 -26.88 -8.10 12.14
C ALA A 129 -27.31 -7.01 11.14
N SER A 130 -26.86 -5.76 11.34
CA SER A 130 -27.30 -4.60 10.55
C SER A 130 -26.36 -4.16 9.42
N ILE A 131 -25.08 -4.56 9.41
CA ILE A 131 -24.07 -3.93 8.53
C ILE A 131 -24.24 -4.25 7.03
N GLY A 132 -25.04 -5.27 6.70
CA GLY A 132 -25.20 -5.77 5.33
C GLY A 132 -23.93 -6.46 4.78
N PRO A 133 -23.95 -6.89 3.50
CA PRO A 133 -22.76 -7.42 2.85
C PRO A 133 -21.70 -6.34 2.62
N ALA A 134 -20.43 -6.74 2.59
CA ALA A 134 -19.34 -5.85 2.21
C ALA A 134 -19.53 -5.33 0.77
N PRO A 135 -19.20 -4.05 0.50
CA PRO A 135 -19.23 -3.52 -0.86
C PRO A 135 -18.17 -4.19 -1.74
N ALA A 136 -18.31 -4.03 -3.05
CA ALA A 136 -17.28 -4.44 -4.00
C ALA A 136 -15.97 -3.68 -3.72
N TRP A 137 -14.84 -4.35 -3.94
CA TRP A 137 -13.54 -3.73 -3.77
C TRP A 137 -13.32 -2.62 -4.81
N PRO A 138 -12.81 -1.44 -4.42
CA PRO A 138 -12.56 -0.35 -5.35
C PRO A 138 -11.33 -0.60 -6.25
N ASP A 139 -11.33 -0.06 -7.46
CA ASP A 139 -10.24 -0.24 -8.44
C ASP A 139 -8.99 0.62 -8.15
N GLY A 140 -9.07 1.58 -7.24
CA GLY A 140 -7.97 2.49 -6.93
C GLY A 140 -6.81 1.82 -6.18
N LYS A 141 -5.58 2.12 -6.58
CA LYS A 141 -4.37 1.80 -5.81
C LYS A 141 -4.47 2.54 -4.47
N PHE A 142 -4.47 1.94 -3.29
CA PHE A 142 -4.76 2.61 -1.99
C PHE A 142 -6.22 2.92 -1.69
N GLN A 143 -7.15 2.56 -2.56
CA GLN A 143 -8.55 2.49 -2.16
C GLN A 143 -8.82 1.15 -1.49
N CYS A 144 -9.54 1.15 -0.36
CA CYS A 144 -9.84 -0.06 0.38
C CYS A 144 -11.25 -0.04 0.98
N VAL A 145 -11.77 -1.24 1.23
CA VAL A 145 -12.98 -1.44 2.03
C VAL A 145 -12.57 -1.56 3.49
N VAL A 146 -13.16 -0.76 4.36
CA VAL A 146 -12.89 -0.69 5.80
C VAL A 146 -14.16 -0.97 6.58
N LEU A 147 -14.08 -1.88 7.54
CA LEU A 147 -15.10 -2.05 8.57
C LEU A 147 -14.87 -1.00 9.64
N GLU A 148 -15.60 0.10 9.54
CA GLU A 148 -15.59 1.15 10.55
C GLU A 148 -16.28 0.66 11.82
N LEU A 149 -15.61 0.85 12.95
CA LEU A 149 -16.15 0.65 14.30
C LEU A 149 -16.25 2.00 14.99
N ALA A 150 -17.47 2.40 15.36
CA ALA A 150 -17.76 3.62 16.10
C ALA A 150 -18.50 3.29 17.41
N LEU A 151 -17.82 3.38 18.55
CA LEU A 151 -18.36 3.10 19.88
C LEU A 151 -19.33 4.19 20.38
N PRO A 152 -20.35 3.86 21.18
CA PRO A 152 -21.22 4.87 21.77
C PRO A 152 -20.50 5.69 22.84
N ASP A 153 -21.06 6.85 23.17
CA ASP A 153 -20.63 7.66 24.31
C ASP A 153 -20.55 6.80 25.57
N GLN A 154 -19.46 6.96 26.33
CA GLN A 154 -19.36 6.37 27.65
C GLN A 154 -20.06 7.28 28.65
N PRO A 155 -21.11 6.82 29.35
CA PRO A 155 -21.80 7.65 30.31
C PRO A 155 -20.92 7.93 31.54
N LYS A 156 -21.21 9.06 32.19
CA LYS A 156 -20.63 9.42 33.48
C LYS A 156 -20.89 8.30 34.49
N THR A 157 -19.84 7.83 35.16
CA THR A 157 -19.93 6.71 36.13
C THR A 157 -19.22 7.07 37.44
N LYS A 158 -19.30 6.19 38.44
CA LYS A 158 -18.49 6.29 39.67
C LYS A 158 -17.60 5.05 39.78
N ASP A 159 -16.36 5.24 40.20
CA ASP A 159 -15.47 4.12 40.53
C ASP A 159 -15.86 3.44 41.85
N ALA A 160 -15.16 2.36 42.21
CA ALA A 160 -15.40 1.61 43.45
C ALA A 160 -15.20 2.45 44.73
N LYS A 161 -14.50 3.59 44.66
CA LYS A 161 -14.28 4.53 45.76
C LYS A 161 -15.28 5.69 45.74
N GLY A 162 -16.27 5.65 44.84
CA GLY A 162 -17.27 6.70 44.67
C GLY A 162 -16.78 7.93 43.91
N LYS A 163 -15.55 7.93 43.37
CA LYS A 163 -15.02 9.03 42.56
C LYS A 163 -15.76 9.06 41.23
N VAL A 164 -16.22 10.24 40.84
CA VAL A 164 -16.90 10.48 39.58
C VAL A 164 -15.90 10.37 38.42
N ILE A 165 -16.21 9.50 37.46
CA ILE A 165 -15.53 9.41 36.16
C ILE A 165 -16.39 10.20 35.16
N PRO A 166 -15.82 11.19 34.45
CA PRO A 166 -16.56 11.99 33.48
C PRO A 166 -17.09 11.13 32.33
N ALA A 167 -18.13 11.63 31.65
CA ALA A 167 -18.56 11.03 30.39
C ALA A 167 -17.46 11.20 29.35
N VAL A 168 -17.33 10.23 28.44
CA VAL A 168 -16.35 10.26 27.34
C VAL A 168 -17.13 10.23 26.03
N PRO A 169 -16.95 11.23 25.14
CA PRO A 169 -17.55 11.19 23.81
C PRO A 169 -17.17 9.92 23.04
N GLY A 170 -18.09 9.36 22.28
CA GLY A 170 -17.92 8.08 21.59
C GLY A 170 -16.77 8.10 20.59
N TYR A 171 -16.53 9.23 19.92
CA TYR A 171 -15.38 9.37 19.02
C TYR A 171 -14.05 9.31 19.78
N ILE A 172 -13.94 9.93 20.96
CA ILE A 172 -12.73 9.84 21.82
C ILE A 172 -12.53 8.39 22.29
N ARG A 173 -13.60 7.76 22.78
CA ARG A 173 -13.58 6.36 23.23
C ARG A 173 -13.09 5.45 22.10
N THR A 174 -13.64 5.61 20.90
CA THR A 174 -13.29 4.84 19.70
C THR A 174 -11.84 5.03 19.30
N VAL A 175 -11.39 6.28 19.18
CA VAL A 175 -10.00 6.58 18.81
C VAL A 175 -9.02 5.99 19.83
N ARG A 176 -9.29 6.12 21.13
CA ARG A 176 -8.46 5.52 22.18
C ARG A 176 -8.40 4.00 22.08
N ASP A 177 -9.55 3.33 21.97
CA ASP A 177 -9.58 1.86 21.91
C ASP A 177 -8.94 1.31 20.62
N LEU A 178 -9.14 1.99 19.47
CA LEU A 178 -8.47 1.64 18.22
C LEU A 178 -6.97 1.89 18.31
N TRP A 179 -6.54 2.97 18.95
CA TRP A 179 -5.11 3.22 19.16
C TRP A 179 -4.45 2.18 20.07
N ASP A 180 -5.12 1.74 21.13
CA ASP A 180 -4.64 0.64 21.96
C ASP A 180 -4.49 -0.67 21.13
N ILE A 181 -5.37 -0.91 20.15
CA ILE A 181 -5.23 -2.04 19.23
C ILE A 181 -4.01 -1.84 18.31
N ILE A 182 -3.87 -0.67 17.69
CA ILE A 182 -2.78 -0.34 16.77
C ILE A 182 -1.42 -0.45 17.48
N SER A 183 -1.32 0.09 18.69
CA SER A 183 -0.10 0.04 19.52
C SER A 183 0.22 -1.38 20.02
N GLY A 184 -0.77 -2.26 20.10
CA GLY A 184 -0.56 -3.70 20.34
C GLY A 184 -0.06 -4.46 19.09
N GLN A 185 -0.32 -3.95 17.89
CA GLN A 185 0.10 -4.55 16.62
C GLN A 185 1.50 -4.09 16.17
N HIS A 186 1.94 -2.90 16.57
CA HIS A 186 3.18 -2.29 16.11
C HIS A 186 3.95 -1.59 17.23
N PRO A 187 5.30 -1.58 17.19
CA PRO A 187 6.08 -0.64 17.98
C PRO A 187 5.66 0.81 17.65
N TYR A 188 5.50 1.64 18.67
CA TYR A 188 5.13 3.05 18.51
C TYR A 188 6.09 3.96 19.29
N ASP A 189 6.13 5.24 18.92
CA ASP A 189 6.88 6.25 19.66
C ASP A 189 5.99 6.95 20.68
N SER A 190 6.56 7.28 21.84
CA SER A 190 5.86 7.87 22.98
C SER A 190 5.57 9.37 22.82
N ASN A 191 5.94 9.99 21.69
CA ASN A 191 5.57 11.37 21.35
C ASN A 191 4.07 11.44 20.97
N TYR A 192 3.24 11.14 21.97
CA TYR A 192 1.84 10.81 21.82
C TYR A 192 1.00 12.08 21.69
N LEU A 193 0.30 12.21 20.57
CA LEU A 193 -0.82 13.13 20.43
C LEU A 193 -1.86 12.84 21.53
N PRO A 194 -2.16 13.76 22.45
CA PRO A 194 -3.17 13.49 23.48
C PRO A 194 -4.52 13.19 22.83
N MET A 195 -5.03 11.97 23.09
CA MET A 195 -6.31 11.48 22.55
C MET A 195 -7.41 11.55 23.62
N ASP A 196 -7.59 12.73 24.18
CA ASP A 196 -8.64 13.04 25.15
C ASP A 196 -9.55 14.15 24.63
N ALA A 197 -10.65 14.40 25.35
CA ALA A 197 -11.67 15.35 24.94
C ALA A 197 -11.22 16.82 25.01
N GLU A 198 -10.06 17.12 25.62
CA GLU A 198 -9.51 18.47 25.70
C GLU A 198 -8.60 18.78 24.51
N HIS A 199 -8.05 17.75 23.86
CA HIS A 199 -7.06 17.90 22.79
C HIS A 199 -7.54 17.42 21.42
N LEU A 200 -8.45 16.44 21.36
CA LEU A 200 -8.95 15.89 20.10
C LEU A 200 -10.42 16.24 19.89
N PHE A 201 -10.71 16.86 18.74
CA PHE A 201 -12.05 17.31 18.36
C PHE A 201 -12.39 16.76 16.99
N LEU A 202 -13.67 16.43 16.77
CA LEU A 202 -14.15 16.25 15.40
C LEU A 202 -14.03 17.58 14.65
N LEU A 203 -13.75 17.51 13.34
CA LEU A 203 -13.78 18.68 12.47
C LEU A 203 -15.15 19.38 12.58
N ASP A 204 -15.16 20.71 12.67
CA ASP A 204 -16.40 21.47 12.80
C ASP A 204 -17.42 21.10 11.69
N GLY A 205 -18.62 20.70 12.10
CA GLY A 205 -19.69 20.23 11.22
C GLY A 205 -19.66 18.72 10.91
N ALA A 206 -18.62 17.99 11.31
CA ALA A 206 -18.56 16.55 11.17
C ALA A 206 -19.50 15.87 12.18
N THR A 207 -20.15 14.79 11.74
CA THR A 207 -21.08 14.01 12.55
C THR A 207 -20.45 12.70 13.00
N TYR A 208 -20.72 12.32 14.25
CA TYR A 208 -20.32 11.03 14.79
C TYR A 208 -21.54 10.19 15.13
N GLU A 209 -21.61 9.01 14.52
CA GLU A 209 -22.72 8.08 14.70
C GLU A 209 -22.17 6.73 15.15
N PRO A 210 -22.54 6.22 16.34
CA PRO A 210 -22.14 4.89 16.79
C PRO A 210 -22.67 3.77 15.88
N GLY A 211 -21.88 2.72 15.68
CA GLY A 211 -22.26 1.58 14.86
C GLY A 211 -21.09 0.80 14.26
N LEU A 212 -21.43 -0.25 13.52
CA LEU A 212 -20.55 -0.90 12.56
C LEU A 212 -21.03 -0.60 11.14
N ARG A 213 -20.12 -0.20 10.25
CA ARG A 213 -20.47 0.11 8.86
C ARG A 213 -19.30 -0.13 7.91
N TRP A 214 -19.61 -0.53 6.69
CA TRP A 214 -18.62 -0.57 5.62
C TRP A 214 -18.37 0.83 5.07
N ARG A 215 -17.10 1.19 4.94
CA ARG A 215 -16.63 2.40 4.27
C ARG A 215 -15.70 2.03 3.14
N ILE A 216 -15.69 2.86 2.10
CA ILE A 216 -14.65 2.84 1.08
C ILE A 216 -13.80 4.07 1.31
N LEU A 217 -12.52 3.86 1.59
CA LEU A 217 -11.57 4.94 1.82
C LEU A 217 -10.54 4.97 0.70
N ASP A 218 -10.13 6.17 0.31
CA ASP A 218 -8.95 6.38 -0.51
C ASP A 218 -7.81 6.88 0.40
N LEU A 219 -6.96 5.95 0.83
CA LEU A 219 -5.84 6.25 1.73
C LEU A 219 -4.70 7.00 1.04
N GLY A 220 -4.76 7.16 -0.29
CA GLY A 220 -3.83 7.99 -1.06
C GLY A 220 -4.43 9.30 -1.53
N ALA A 221 -5.69 9.59 -1.19
CA ALA A 221 -6.32 10.85 -1.53
C ALA A 221 -5.51 12.01 -0.94
N ASN A 222 -5.32 13.05 -1.76
CA ASN A 222 -4.68 14.29 -1.36
C ASN A 222 -3.24 14.12 -0.81
N TRP A 223 -2.53 13.04 -1.16
CA TRP A 223 -1.13 12.85 -0.73
C TRP A 223 -0.25 14.05 -1.09
N ASP A 224 -0.43 14.64 -2.27
CA ASP A 224 0.35 15.81 -2.70
C ASP A 224 -0.22 17.16 -2.22
N ILE A 225 -1.26 17.16 -1.39
CA ILE A 225 -1.99 18.36 -0.97
C ILE A 225 -1.98 18.49 0.55
N ALA A 226 -1.72 19.70 1.03
CA ALA A 226 -1.81 20.06 2.44
C ALA A 226 -3.22 19.76 3.00
N PRO A 227 -3.36 18.98 4.09
CA PRO A 227 -4.67 18.57 4.60
C PRO A 227 -5.60 19.73 4.90
N ALA A 228 -5.07 20.80 5.50
CA ALA A 228 -5.83 22.01 5.86
C ALA A 228 -6.55 22.67 4.67
N THR A 229 -6.13 22.37 3.43
CA THR A 229 -6.72 22.92 2.21
C THR A 229 -7.84 22.06 1.61
N VAL A 230 -8.04 20.84 2.13
CA VAL A 230 -8.96 19.83 1.56
C VAL A 230 -9.86 19.17 2.60
N CYS A 231 -9.94 19.73 3.81
CA CYS A 231 -10.81 19.25 4.87
C CYS A 231 -12.28 19.42 4.48
N ASN A 232 -13.08 18.37 4.69
CA ASN A 232 -14.51 18.39 4.49
C ASN A 232 -15.18 17.60 5.63
N PRO A 233 -16.09 18.20 6.40
CA PRO A 233 -16.72 17.54 7.56
C PRO A 233 -17.52 16.28 7.22
N THR A 234 -17.92 16.10 5.96
CA THR A 234 -18.72 14.97 5.50
C THR A 234 -17.88 13.87 4.86
N THR A 235 -16.77 14.22 4.19
CA THR A 235 -16.00 13.27 3.38
C THR A 235 -14.59 13.01 3.91
N SER A 236 -14.07 13.83 4.81
CA SER A 236 -12.75 13.58 5.40
C SER A 236 -12.79 12.40 6.38
N PRO A 237 -11.76 11.54 6.36
CA PRO A 237 -11.71 10.38 7.25
C PRO A 237 -11.62 10.83 8.72
N ASN A 238 -12.46 10.23 9.56
CA ASN A 238 -12.53 10.40 11.01
C ASN A 238 -12.13 9.08 11.73
N VAL A 239 -13.01 8.49 12.54
CA VAL A 239 -12.77 7.20 13.19
C VAL A 239 -12.57 6.05 12.20
N ASP A 240 -13.11 6.15 10.98
CA ASP A 240 -12.85 5.21 9.88
C ASP A 240 -11.37 5.21 9.45
N GLY A 241 -10.67 6.35 9.51
CA GLY A 241 -9.22 6.42 9.31
C GLY A 241 -8.46 5.62 10.36
N PHE A 242 -8.82 5.73 11.64
CA PHE A 242 -8.24 4.89 12.71
C PHE A 242 -8.61 3.42 12.55
N ALA A 243 -9.84 3.12 12.13
CA ALA A 243 -10.27 1.76 11.84
C ALA A 243 -9.44 1.15 10.70
N ALA A 244 -9.15 1.93 9.65
CA ALA A 244 -8.31 1.48 8.54
C ALA A 244 -6.90 1.11 9.01
N ILE A 245 -6.30 1.93 9.89
CA ILE A 245 -4.97 1.66 10.47
C ILE A 245 -5.01 0.36 11.29
N ALA A 246 -6.01 0.20 12.17
CA ALA A 246 -6.16 -0.98 13.01
C ALA A 246 -6.46 -2.27 12.21
N GLN A 247 -7.20 -2.15 11.12
CA GLN A 247 -7.59 -3.28 10.27
C GLN A 247 -6.51 -3.66 9.26
N HIS A 248 -5.61 -2.74 8.88
CA HIS A 248 -4.65 -2.95 7.79
C HIS A 248 -3.19 -2.79 8.26
N PRO A 249 -2.71 -3.64 9.19
CA PRO A 249 -1.38 -3.50 9.76
C PRO A 249 -0.25 -3.59 8.72
N GLN A 250 -0.46 -4.35 7.63
CA GLN A 250 0.53 -4.46 6.56
C GLN A 250 0.65 -3.17 5.73
N PHE A 251 -0.45 -2.43 5.53
CA PHE A 251 -0.41 -1.10 4.92
C PHE A 251 0.45 -0.14 5.77
N ILE A 252 0.24 -0.12 7.08
CA ILE A 252 0.98 0.74 8.01
C ILE A 252 2.48 0.47 7.98
N CYS A 253 2.88 -0.80 8.00
CA CYS A 253 4.29 -1.19 7.88
C CYS A 253 4.95 -0.79 6.54
N ARG A 254 4.17 -0.38 5.54
CA ARG A 254 4.66 -0.01 4.21
C ARG A 254 4.66 1.49 3.94
N ILE A 255 4.06 2.30 4.82
CA ILE A 255 4.10 3.76 4.71
C ILE A 255 5.56 4.20 4.66
N ASP A 256 5.93 4.89 3.59
CA ASP A 256 7.28 5.46 3.41
C ASP A 256 7.23 6.94 2.96
N GLY A 257 6.03 7.46 2.69
CA GLY A 257 5.81 8.82 2.22
C GLY A 257 6.27 9.08 0.78
N VAL A 258 6.79 8.05 0.07
CA VAL A 258 7.31 8.15 -1.31
C VAL A 258 6.57 7.20 -2.27
N THR A 259 6.42 5.93 -1.90
CA THR A 259 5.71 4.91 -2.67
C THR A 259 4.38 4.51 -2.04
N VAL A 260 4.23 4.67 -0.72
CA VAL A 260 3.00 4.50 0.04
C VAL A 260 2.75 5.76 0.89
N PRO A 261 1.58 6.41 0.74
CA PRO A 261 1.26 7.66 1.42
C PRO A 261 1.22 7.48 2.94
N GLY A 262 1.58 8.54 3.67
CA GLY A 262 1.14 8.69 5.06
C GLY A 262 -0.36 8.98 5.10
N LEU A 263 -1.01 8.66 6.22
CA LEU A 263 -2.45 8.84 6.36
C LEU A 263 -2.77 10.07 7.21
N TRP A 264 -3.51 10.99 6.62
CA TRP A 264 -4.10 12.13 7.30
C TRP A 264 -5.53 11.81 7.74
N ILE A 265 -5.84 12.05 9.01
CA ILE A 265 -7.19 11.83 9.54
C ILE A 265 -7.89 13.17 9.67
N ALA A 266 -8.15 13.78 8.51
CA ALA A 266 -8.59 15.17 8.39
C ALA A 266 -10.02 15.45 8.89
N GLY A 267 -10.76 14.43 9.33
CA GLY A 267 -12.02 14.56 10.05
C GLY A 267 -11.86 14.91 11.53
N PHE A 268 -10.62 15.05 12.02
CA PHE A 268 -10.31 15.53 13.36
C PHE A 268 -9.47 16.81 13.32
N GLN A 269 -9.62 17.60 14.38
CA GLN A 269 -8.77 18.73 14.74
C GLN A 269 -8.10 18.45 16.09
N VAL A 270 -6.88 18.96 16.25
CA VAL A 270 -6.10 18.85 17.48
C VAL A 270 -5.87 20.25 18.04
N ALA A 271 -6.08 20.41 19.35
CA ALA A 271 -5.54 21.52 20.12
C ALA A 271 -4.27 21.05 20.85
N ALA A 272 -3.14 21.74 20.65
CA ALA A 272 -1.94 21.48 21.43
C ALA A 272 -1.70 22.64 22.40
N PRO A 273 -1.15 22.38 23.60
CA PRO A 273 -0.95 23.42 24.63
C PRO A 273 -0.13 24.64 24.18
N GLN A 274 0.69 24.48 23.14
CA GLN A 274 1.57 25.50 22.59
C GLN A 274 0.97 26.29 21.41
N TRP A 275 -0.26 25.98 20.98
CA TRP A 275 -0.93 26.60 19.84
C TRP A 275 -2.39 26.96 20.21
N ASP A 276 -2.75 28.23 20.06
CA ASP A 276 -4.10 28.74 20.38
C ASP A 276 -5.19 28.31 19.36
N GLU A 277 -4.82 27.64 18.26
CA GLU A 277 -5.70 27.43 17.12
C GLU A 277 -5.90 25.94 16.79
N ARG A 278 -7.17 25.53 16.62
CA ARG A 278 -7.60 24.18 16.17
C ARG A 278 -7.30 23.95 14.68
N ARG A 279 -6.04 24.10 14.29
CA ARG A 279 -5.59 23.99 12.89
C ARG A 279 -4.77 22.74 12.59
N HIS A 280 -4.43 21.97 13.62
CA HIS A 280 -3.62 20.77 13.48
C HIS A 280 -4.51 19.56 13.25
N MET A 281 -4.01 18.62 12.46
CA MET A 281 -4.70 17.37 12.15
C MET A 281 -3.85 16.18 12.57
N PRO A 282 -4.47 15.08 13.03
CA PRO A 282 -3.75 13.86 13.30
C PRO A 282 -3.15 13.31 12.00
N PHE A 283 -1.86 13.00 12.05
CA PHE A 283 -1.12 12.38 10.97
C PHE A 283 -0.47 11.10 11.43
N VAL A 284 -0.65 10.03 10.65
CA VAL A 284 -0.05 8.73 10.90
C VAL A 284 1.00 8.43 9.84
N LEU A 285 2.20 8.15 10.31
CA LEU A 285 3.33 7.75 9.47
C LEU A 285 4.14 6.63 10.11
N PHE A 286 4.84 5.86 9.30
CA PHE A 286 5.78 4.86 9.77
C PHE A 286 7.19 5.43 9.70
N ALA A 287 7.79 5.68 10.86
CA ALA A 287 9.07 6.36 10.95
C ALA A 287 10.23 5.47 10.46
N PRO A 288 11.37 6.05 10.07
CA PRO A 288 12.59 5.29 9.77
C PRO A 288 13.03 4.34 10.91
N SER A 289 12.63 4.65 12.15
CA SER A 289 12.82 3.81 13.34
C SER A 289 11.92 2.56 13.39
N ARG A 290 11.11 2.32 12.35
CA ARG A 290 10.10 1.26 12.26
C ARG A 290 9.05 1.33 13.37
N ARG A 291 8.65 2.56 13.71
CA ARG A 291 7.61 2.85 14.69
C ARG A 291 6.47 3.61 14.05
N VAL A 292 5.25 3.34 14.48
CA VAL A 292 4.09 4.17 14.15
C VAL A 292 4.20 5.47 14.94
N LEU A 293 4.15 6.60 14.24
CA LEU A 293 4.02 7.92 14.84
C LEU A 293 2.60 8.43 14.59
N LEU A 294 1.94 8.86 15.65
CA LEU A 294 0.76 9.71 15.59
C LEU A 294 1.18 11.10 16.06
N SER A 295 1.23 12.04 15.13
CA SER A 295 1.73 13.38 15.39
C SER A 295 0.69 14.42 15.01
N GLU A 296 0.74 15.57 15.67
CA GLU A 296 0.13 16.78 15.17
C GLU A 296 0.97 17.31 14.01
N ASN A 297 0.33 17.67 12.90
CA ASN A 297 1.03 18.40 11.85
C ASN A 297 0.42 19.77 11.66
N VAL A 298 1.26 20.75 11.38
CA VAL A 298 0.83 22.06 10.90
C VAL A 298 0.44 21.88 9.44
N GLY A 299 -0.83 22.13 9.12
CA GLY A 299 -1.36 21.94 7.76
C GLY A 299 -0.55 22.62 6.65
N ASP A 300 0.29 23.61 6.97
CA ASP A 300 0.95 24.48 6.00
C ASP A 300 2.39 24.07 5.61
N ASN A 301 3.07 23.19 6.36
CA ASN A 301 4.53 23.01 6.25
C ASN A 301 5.02 21.79 5.47
N LEU A 302 4.13 20.96 4.94
CA LEU A 302 4.51 19.88 4.02
C LEU A 302 4.01 20.20 2.61
N ARG A 303 4.76 21.05 1.90
CA ARG A 303 4.92 20.76 0.47
C ARG A 303 5.70 19.45 0.41
N PRO A 304 5.26 18.43 -0.35
CA PRO A 304 6.10 17.29 -0.61
C PRO A 304 7.32 17.79 -1.37
N HIS A 305 8.43 18.02 -0.67
CA HIS A 305 9.71 18.16 -1.31
C HIS A 305 10.01 16.80 -1.95
N ARG A 306 9.73 16.68 -3.24
CA ARG A 306 10.32 15.65 -4.11
C ARG A 306 11.85 15.74 -3.93
N GLY A 307 12.42 14.97 -3.01
CA GLY A 307 13.87 14.74 -2.95
C GLY A 307 14.60 14.96 -1.64
N SER A 308 13.98 15.34 -0.52
CA SER A 308 14.74 15.42 0.75
C SER A 308 13.90 15.18 2.00
N MET A 309 13.73 13.91 2.38
CA MET A 309 13.51 13.56 3.78
C MET A 309 14.87 13.32 4.44
N HIS A 310 15.52 14.39 4.89
CA HIS A 310 16.42 14.30 6.04
C HIS A 310 15.62 14.71 7.28
N PRO A 311 15.64 13.93 8.38
CA PRO A 311 14.97 14.33 9.60
C PRO A 311 15.80 15.42 10.29
N HIS A 312 15.45 16.69 10.09
CA HIS A 312 15.80 17.72 11.06
C HIS A 312 14.86 17.59 12.26
N MET A 313 15.23 16.74 13.23
CA MET A 313 14.67 16.84 14.57
C MET A 313 15.36 18.02 15.26
N ALA A 314 14.65 19.14 15.39
CA ALA A 314 15.01 20.19 16.32
C ALA A 314 14.74 19.69 17.74
N VAL A 315 15.81 19.52 18.52
CA VAL A 315 15.75 19.26 19.96
C VAL A 315 15.67 20.62 20.66
N PRO A 316 14.64 20.91 21.48
CA PRO A 316 14.72 22.04 22.40
C PRO A 316 15.66 21.70 23.56
N SER A 317 16.70 22.51 23.70
CA SER A 317 17.62 22.56 24.83
C SER A 317 16.91 22.92 26.14
N ARG A 318 17.26 22.23 27.24
CA ARG A 318 16.86 22.61 28.60
C ARG A 318 17.59 23.89 29.05
N LEU A 319 16.79 24.77 29.68
CA LEU A 319 17.04 25.67 30.81
C LEU A 319 18.46 26.17 31.13
N GLY A 320 18.59 27.50 31.12
CA GLY A 320 19.35 28.33 32.07
C GLY A 320 18.75 29.75 31.96
N VAL A 321 18.37 30.48 33.01
CA VAL A 321 18.74 30.55 34.42
C VAL A 321 17.47 30.56 35.27
#